data_AF-Q4H131-F1
#
_entry.id   AF-Q4H131-F1
#
_cell.length_a   1.000
_cell.length_b   1.000
_cell.length_c   1.000
_cell.angle_alpha   90.00
_cell.angle_beta   90.00
_cell.angle_gamma   90.00
#
_symmetry.space_group_name_H-M   'P 1'
#
loop_
_entity.id
_entity.type
_entity.pdbx_description
1 polymer ?
#
loop_
_entity_poly.entity_id
_entity_poly.type
_entity_poly.pdbx_seq_one_letter_code
_entity_poly.pdbx_strand_id
1 'polypeptide(L)'
;IFEKPILKFASSEADNLERSTGVGVIAECAANMGATVTPYTGKLMHLLLKRLSDTDNETKSNAAYATGQLILHSTDSSTYLPQYETILHKLAPMLQIPEARIKDNASGCLCRMILAHPDRVPLAQVLPALVDLLPLKEDYEENTPVYQCIYKLYEQGEPTINSLTSKVIPVLESVLSPPEDQLSDETRELVRKLVHNLYSANQALFAANPNALKLAGIL
;
A
#
# COMPACT_ATOMS: atom_id res chain seq x y z
N ILE A 1 28.47 4.47 3.85
CA ILE A 1 29.22 3.49 4.67
C ILE A 1 28.47 2.15 4.80
N PHE A 2 27.16 2.16 5.06
CA PHE A 2 26.39 0.92 5.31
C PHE A 2 25.72 0.28 4.08
N GLU A 3 25.67 0.96 2.92
CA GLU A 3 25.04 0.45 1.68
C GLU A 3 25.54 -0.94 1.28
N LYS A 4 26.87 -1.13 1.15
CA LYS A 4 27.45 -2.40 0.67
C LYS A 4 27.15 -3.59 1.62
N PRO A 5 27.35 -3.48 2.95
CA PRO A 5 26.96 -4.54 3.88
C PRO A 5 25.46 -4.89 3.82
N ILE A 6 24.57 -3.90 3.79
CA ILE A 6 23.11 -4.14 3.76
C ILE A 6 22.71 -4.86 2.47
N LEU A 7 23.22 -4.41 1.32
CA LEU A 7 22.97 -5.07 0.03
C LEU A 7 23.49 -6.51 0.00
N LYS A 8 24.61 -6.81 0.69
CA LYS A 8 25.13 -8.17 0.81
C LYS A 8 24.14 -9.08 1.53
N PHE A 9 23.61 -8.65 2.68
CA PHE A 9 22.63 -9.42 3.44
C PHE A 9 21.32 -9.60 2.66
N ALA A 10 20.78 -8.52 2.10
CA ALA A 10 19.56 -8.56 1.29
C ALA A 10 19.70 -9.40 0.01
N SER A 11 20.92 -9.67 -0.44
CA SER A 11 21.23 -10.54 -1.58
C SER A 11 21.60 -11.97 -1.18
N SER A 12 21.56 -12.33 0.11
CA SER A 12 21.95 -13.66 0.60
C SER A 12 21.05 -14.75 0.01
N GLU A 13 21.62 -15.68 -0.75
CA GLU A 13 20.89 -16.87 -1.24
C GLU A 13 20.88 -18.02 -0.23
N ALA A 14 21.76 -17.95 0.78
CA ALA A 14 22.00 -19.06 1.71
C ALA A 14 21.16 -18.96 2.98
N ASP A 15 20.78 -17.74 3.40
CA ASP A 15 20.12 -17.49 4.68
C ASP A 15 18.89 -16.59 4.50
N ASN A 16 17.73 -17.11 4.87
CA ASN A 16 16.46 -16.39 4.80
C ASN A 16 16.40 -15.24 5.81
N LEU A 17 16.95 -15.40 7.01
CA LEU A 17 16.89 -14.38 8.05
C LEU A 17 17.77 -13.18 7.68
N GLU A 18 19.00 -13.43 7.20
CA GLU A 18 19.87 -12.37 6.68
C GLU A 18 19.18 -11.60 5.55
N ARG A 19 18.56 -12.34 4.62
CA ARG A 19 17.89 -11.79 3.46
C ARG A 19 16.67 -10.97 3.84
N SER A 20 15.76 -11.53 4.62
CA SER A 20 14.55 -10.84 5.09
C SER A 20 14.91 -9.57 5.86
N THR A 21 15.85 -9.68 6.81
CA THR A 21 16.31 -8.54 7.63
C THR A 21 16.96 -7.48 6.76
N GLY A 22 17.81 -7.87 5.81
CA GLY A 22 18.45 -6.93 4.89
C GLY A 22 17.44 -6.15 4.04
N VAL A 23 16.41 -6.83 3.51
CA VAL A 23 15.34 -6.18 2.75
C VAL A 23 14.50 -5.26 3.64
N GLY A 24 14.16 -5.69 4.87
CA GLY A 24 13.45 -4.87 5.84
C GLY A 24 14.20 -3.57 6.18
N VAL A 25 15.52 -3.65 6.44
CA VAL A 25 16.36 -2.46 6.69
C VAL A 25 16.39 -1.53 5.47
N ILE A 26 16.42 -2.08 4.25
CA ILE A 26 16.33 -1.28 3.02
C ILE A 26 14.99 -0.52 2.96
N ALA A 27 13.89 -1.19 3.32
CA ALA A 27 12.56 -0.57 3.34
C ALA A 27 12.51 0.62 4.29
N GLU A 28 12.96 0.43 5.53
CA GLU A 28 13.00 1.49 6.55
C GLU A 28 13.90 2.66 6.13
N CYS A 29 15.05 2.36 5.54
CA CYS A 29 15.93 3.40 5.00
C CYS A 29 15.24 4.17 3.86
N ALA A 30 14.59 3.48 2.92
CA ALA A 30 13.90 4.14 1.81
C ALA A 30 12.76 5.06 2.30
N ALA A 31 11.99 4.62 3.29
CA ALA A 31 10.92 5.41 3.92
C ALA A 31 11.47 6.68 4.58
N ASN A 32 12.51 6.54 5.41
CA ASN A 32 13.02 7.63 6.24
C ASN A 32 13.99 8.58 5.51
N MET A 33 14.61 8.14 4.42
CA MET A 33 15.48 8.98 3.58
C MET A 33 14.68 9.99 2.75
N GLY A 34 13.40 9.74 2.49
CA GLY A 34 12.62 10.51 1.54
C GLY A 34 13.33 10.63 0.18
N ALA A 35 13.30 11.81 -0.42
CA ALA A 35 13.91 12.06 -1.73
C ALA A 35 15.42 11.73 -1.82
N THR A 36 16.13 11.65 -0.69
CA THR A 36 17.56 11.34 -0.69
C THR A 36 17.88 9.87 -1.01
N VAL A 37 16.86 9.00 -1.12
CA VAL A 37 17.00 7.61 -1.61
C VAL A 37 17.32 7.54 -3.11
N THR A 38 17.04 8.61 -3.86
CA THR A 38 17.11 8.66 -5.33
C THR A 38 18.40 8.09 -5.95
N PRO A 39 19.62 8.37 -5.44
CA PRO A 39 20.86 7.82 -6.01
C PRO A 39 20.97 6.28 -5.95
N TYR A 40 20.16 5.62 -5.11
CA TYR A 40 20.17 4.18 -4.91
C TYR A 40 19.11 3.45 -5.74
N THR A 41 18.21 4.17 -6.40
CA THR A 41 17.02 3.63 -7.10
C THR A 41 17.34 2.45 -8.00
N GLY A 42 18.31 2.57 -8.90
CA GLY A 42 18.64 1.48 -9.84
C GLY A 42 19.10 0.21 -9.15
N LYS A 43 19.98 0.32 -8.14
CA LYS A 43 20.49 -0.86 -7.40
C LYS A 43 19.41 -1.51 -6.55
N LEU A 44 18.64 -0.69 -5.83
CA LEU A 44 17.55 -1.18 -4.99
C LEU A 44 16.45 -1.80 -5.84
N MET A 45 16.04 -1.16 -6.93
CA MET A 45 15.02 -1.70 -7.83
C MET A 45 15.43 -3.06 -8.40
N HIS A 46 16.68 -3.21 -8.86
CA HIS A 46 17.18 -4.49 -9.35
C HIS A 46 17.08 -5.60 -8.29
N LEU A 47 17.51 -5.32 -7.06
CA LEU A 47 17.42 -6.24 -5.94
C LEU A 47 15.96 -6.57 -5.58
N LEU A 48 15.11 -5.56 -5.44
CA LEU A 48 13.72 -5.71 -5.00
C LEU A 48 12.88 -6.48 -6.03
N LEU A 49 13.08 -6.27 -7.32
CA LEU A 49 12.41 -7.05 -8.37
C LEU A 49 12.69 -8.56 -8.28
N LYS A 50 13.90 -8.92 -7.84
CA LYS A 50 14.23 -10.32 -7.53
C LYS A 50 13.47 -10.80 -6.30
N ARG A 51 13.44 -10.00 -5.22
CA ARG A 51 12.84 -10.36 -3.93
C ARG A 51 11.32 -10.32 -3.86
N LEU A 52 10.67 -9.60 -4.75
CA LEU A 52 9.20 -9.68 -4.95
C LEU A 52 8.73 -11.09 -5.37
N SER A 53 9.64 -11.96 -5.82
CA SER A 53 9.36 -13.36 -6.14
C SER A 53 10.19 -14.32 -5.28
N ASP A 54 10.59 -13.89 -4.08
CA ASP A 54 11.39 -14.73 -3.18
C ASP A 54 10.63 -15.98 -2.73
N THR A 55 11.37 -17.05 -2.45
CA THR A 55 10.80 -18.28 -1.89
C THR A 55 10.40 -18.11 -0.43
N ASP A 56 11.07 -17.20 0.29
CA ASP A 56 10.78 -16.87 1.66
C ASP A 56 9.67 -15.81 1.74
N ASN A 57 8.61 -16.13 2.48
CA ASN A 57 7.40 -15.31 2.57
C ASN A 57 7.65 -13.98 3.29
N GLU A 58 8.50 -13.98 4.31
CA GLU A 58 8.87 -12.76 5.04
C GLU A 58 9.67 -11.80 4.15
N THR A 59 10.67 -12.33 3.44
CA THR A 59 11.44 -11.59 2.45
C THR A 59 10.54 -11.00 1.36
N LYS A 60 9.58 -11.78 0.85
CA LYS A 60 8.64 -11.34 -0.18
C LYS A 60 7.75 -10.20 0.31
N SER A 61 7.25 -10.30 1.54
CA SER A 61 6.47 -9.25 2.21
C SER A 61 7.28 -7.96 2.34
N ASN A 62 8.50 -8.04 2.87
CA ASN A 62 9.40 -6.89 3.03
C ASN A 62 9.78 -6.29 1.66
N ALA A 63 9.90 -7.11 0.62
CA ALA A 63 10.20 -6.62 -0.73
C ALA A 63 9.04 -5.81 -1.33
N ALA A 64 7.79 -6.21 -1.09
CA ALA A 64 6.63 -5.41 -1.49
C ALA A 64 6.62 -4.05 -0.79
N TYR A 65 6.80 -4.05 0.54
CA TYR A 65 6.91 -2.83 1.32
C TYR A 65 8.03 -1.91 0.80
N ALA A 66 9.25 -2.43 0.69
CA ALA A 66 10.41 -1.68 0.20
C ALA A 66 10.23 -1.14 -1.21
N THR A 67 9.58 -1.89 -2.11
CA THR A 67 9.30 -1.43 -3.49
C THR A 67 8.36 -0.24 -3.49
N GLY A 68 7.28 -0.31 -2.69
CA GLY A 68 6.34 0.79 -2.53
C GLY A 68 7.02 2.04 -1.97
N GLN A 69 7.83 1.89 -0.92
CA GLN A 69 8.57 3.01 -0.33
C GLN A 69 9.56 3.63 -1.30
N LEU A 70 10.31 2.81 -2.04
CA LEU A 70 11.25 3.31 -3.04
C LEU A 70 10.55 4.12 -4.13
N ILE A 71 9.40 3.65 -4.62
CA ILE A 71 8.61 4.36 -5.65
C ILE A 71 8.03 5.66 -5.10
N LEU A 72 7.50 5.65 -3.88
CA LEU A 72 6.89 6.83 -3.26
C LEU A 72 7.91 7.94 -3.01
N HIS A 73 9.15 7.59 -2.66
CA HIS A 73 10.15 8.56 -2.21
C HIS A 73 11.21 8.91 -3.25
N SER A 74 11.54 8.01 -4.19
CA SER A 74 12.54 8.32 -5.22
C SER A 74 12.01 9.31 -6.26
N THR A 75 12.86 10.26 -6.66
CA THR A 75 12.57 11.17 -7.77
C THR A 75 13.11 10.67 -9.12
N ASP A 76 13.76 9.50 -9.16
CA ASP A 76 14.27 8.88 -10.39
C ASP A 76 13.20 7.99 -11.05
N SER A 77 12.13 8.63 -11.51
CA SER A 77 11.04 7.96 -12.21
C SER A 77 11.48 7.29 -13.50
N SER A 78 12.52 7.82 -14.16
CA SER A 78 13.08 7.24 -15.38
C SER A 78 13.57 5.79 -15.19
N THR A 79 14.07 5.49 -13.98
CA THR A 79 14.58 4.16 -13.63
C THR A 79 13.48 3.19 -13.21
N TYR A 80 12.52 3.63 -12.38
CA TYR A 80 11.49 2.72 -11.85
C TYR A 80 10.24 2.59 -12.73
N LEU A 81 9.86 3.60 -13.51
CA LEU A 81 8.64 3.56 -14.33
C LEU A 81 8.66 2.43 -15.38
N PRO A 82 9.79 2.09 -16.03
CA PRO A 82 9.87 0.93 -16.92
C PRO A 82 9.57 -0.41 -16.22
N GLN A 83 9.59 -0.47 -14.89
CA GLN A 83 9.39 -1.69 -14.11
C GLN A 83 7.95 -1.84 -13.58
N TYR A 84 7.07 -0.85 -13.78
CA TYR A 84 5.72 -0.86 -13.22
C TYR A 84 4.92 -2.12 -13.58
N GLU A 85 4.89 -2.49 -14.86
CA GLU A 85 4.20 -3.72 -15.30
C GLU A 85 4.80 -4.97 -14.65
N THR A 86 6.14 -5.05 -14.57
CA THR A 86 6.84 -6.16 -13.91
C THR A 86 6.47 -6.25 -12.42
N ILE A 87 6.38 -5.11 -11.74
CA ILE A 87 6.00 -5.04 -10.32
C ILE A 87 4.55 -5.48 -10.15
N LEU A 88 3.61 -4.95 -10.95
CA LEU A 88 2.20 -5.34 -10.91
C LEU A 88 2.02 -6.86 -11.13
N HIS A 89 2.70 -7.44 -12.11
CA HIS A 89 2.67 -8.88 -12.35
C HIS A 89 3.22 -9.70 -11.17
N LYS A 90 4.19 -9.17 -10.42
CA LYS A 90 4.75 -9.83 -9.23
C LYS A 90 3.88 -9.66 -7.99
N LEU A 91 3.20 -8.52 -7.85
CA LEU A 91 2.26 -8.27 -6.74
C LEU A 91 0.97 -9.09 -6.90
N ALA A 92 0.46 -9.25 -8.12
CA ALA A 92 -0.79 -9.97 -8.37
C ALA A 92 -0.90 -11.35 -7.66
N PRO A 93 0.08 -12.27 -7.76
CA PRO A 93 0.02 -13.53 -7.03
C PRO A 93 0.14 -13.35 -5.51
N MET A 94 0.82 -12.30 -5.02
CA MET A 94 0.94 -12.02 -3.58
C MET A 94 -0.42 -11.71 -2.95
N LEU A 95 -1.32 -11.05 -3.69
CA LEU A 95 -2.68 -10.76 -3.24
C LEU A 95 -3.53 -12.03 -3.01
N GLN A 96 -3.09 -13.18 -3.55
CA GLN A 96 -3.78 -14.47 -3.42
C GLN A 96 -3.14 -15.38 -2.36
N ILE A 97 -2.02 -14.96 -1.77
CA ILE A 97 -1.33 -15.71 -0.71
C ILE A 97 -2.16 -15.63 0.58
N PRO A 98 -2.45 -16.76 1.28
CA PRO A 98 -3.31 -16.75 2.47
C PRO A 98 -2.83 -15.81 3.58
N GLU A 99 -1.52 -15.70 3.75
CA GLU A 99 -0.83 -14.90 4.77
C GLU A 99 -1.23 -13.41 4.68
N ALA A 100 -1.80 -12.90 5.76
CA ALA A 100 -2.35 -11.54 5.83
C ALA A 100 -1.29 -10.47 5.59
N ARG A 101 -0.16 -10.52 6.30
CA ARG A 101 0.93 -9.54 6.14
C ARG A 101 1.40 -9.35 4.69
N ILE A 102 1.48 -10.43 3.91
CA ILE A 102 1.89 -10.36 2.51
C ILE A 102 0.87 -9.58 1.68
N LYS A 103 -0.42 -9.86 1.88
CA LYS A 103 -1.51 -9.16 1.19
C LYS A 103 -1.57 -7.70 1.59
N ASP A 104 -1.35 -7.41 2.87
CA ASP A 104 -1.35 -6.05 3.39
C ASP A 104 -0.21 -5.23 2.77
N ASN A 105 1.01 -5.76 2.77
CA ASN A 105 2.17 -5.09 2.16
C ASN A 105 2.10 -5.00 0.63
N ALA A 106 1.50 -5.98 -0.04
CA ALA A 106 1.23 -5.90 -1.47
C ALA A 106 0.18 -4.82 -1.81
N SER A 107 -0.88 -4.72 -1.00
CA SER A 107 -1.92 -3.68 -1.12
C SER A 107 -1.33 -2.29 -0.89
N GLY A 108 -0.50 -2.17 0.15
CA GLY A 108 0.31 -1.00 0.44
C GLY A 108 1.19 -0.54 -0.72
N CYS A 109 1.98 -1.47 -1.27
CA CYS A 109 2.84 -1.23 -2.42
C CYS A 109 2.04 -0.73 -3.64
N LEU A 110 0.94 -1.40 -3.97
CA LEU A 110 0.04 -1.00 -5.06
C LEU A 110 -0.50 0.42 -4.84
N CYS A 111 -0.94 0.75 -3.62
CA CYS A 111 -1.42 2.08 -3.29
C CYS A 111 -0.33 3.15 -3.41
N ARG A 112 0.90 2.89 -2.98
CA ARG A 112 2.04 3.81 -3.17
C ARG A 112 2.36 4.01 -4.66
N MET A 113 2.27 2.97 -5.48
CA MET A 113 2.43 3.07 -6.94
C MET A 113 1.36 3.97 -7.57
N ILE A 114 0.09 3.79 -7.18
CA ILE A 114 -1.04 4.61 -7.65
C ILE A 114 -0.88 6.06 -7.20
N LEU A 115 -0.50 6.29 -5.93
CA LEU A 115 -0.27 7.63 -5.39
C LEU A 115 0.85 8.39 -6.13
N ALA A 116 1.89 7.68 -6.57
CA ALA A 116 3.00 8.27 -7.29
C ALA A 116 2.67 8.54 -8.76
N HIS A 117 2.04 7.57 -9.45
CA HIS A 117 1.78 7.64 -10.90
C HIS A 117 0.45 6.92 -11.25
N PRO A 118 -0.71 7.56 -10.99
CA PRO A 118 -2.02 6.91 -11.19
C PRO A 118 -2.29 6.60 -12.67
N ASP A 119 -1.67 7.34 -13.59
CA ASP A 119 -1.73 7.15 -15.04
C ASP A 119 -0.95 5.92 -15.54
N ARG A 120 -0.14 5.30 -14.66
CA ARG A 120 0.71 4.15 -14.99
C ARG A 120 0.19 2.83 -14.42
N VAL A 121 -0.99 2.85 -13.80
CA VAL A 121 -1.62 1.66 -13.21
C VAL A 121 -2.98 1.43 -13.87
N PRO A 122 -3.32 0.20 -14.30
CA PRO A 122 -4.64 -0.10 -14.85
C PRO A 122 -5.70 -0.18 -13.74
N LEU A 123 -6.14 0.99 -13.24
CA LEU A 123 -7.03 1.13 -12.07
C LEU A 123 -8.28 0.26 -12.13
N ALA A 124 -8.93 0.20 -13.29
CA ALA A 124 -10.12 -0.63 -13.51
C ALA A 124 -9.90 -2.13 -13.25
N GLN A 125 -8.67 -2.62 -13.43
CA GLN A 125 -8.31 -4.02 -13.21
C GLN A 125 -7.88 -4.29 -11.77
N VAL A 126 -7.19 -3.33 -11.14
CA VAL A 126 -6.55 -3.54 -9.84
C VAL A 126 -7.43 -3.15 -8.65
N LEU A 127 -8.28 -2.13 -8.79
CA LEU A 127 -9.07 -1.61 -7.66
C LEU A 127 -10.11 -2.60 -7.13
N PRO A 128 -10.81 -3.42 -7.94
CA PRO A 128 -11.72 -4.42 -7.40
C PRO A 128 -11.00 -5.42 -6.48
N ALA A 129 -9.83 -5.92 -6.90
CA ALA A 129 -9.03 -6.85 -6.11
C ALA A 129 -8.49 -6.19 -4.83
N LEU A 130 -8.04 -4.93 -4.91
CA LEU A 130 -7.60 -4.16 -3.76
C LEU A 130 -8.74 -3.97 -2.73
N VAL A 131 -9.92 -3.54 -3.17
CA VAL A 131 -11.07 -3.30 -2.28
C VAL A 131 -11.56 -4.59 -1.63
N ASP A 132 -11.55 -5.71 -2.36
CA ASP A 132 -11.95 -7.02 -1.83
C ASP A 132 -11.00 -7.56 -0.74
N LEU A 133 -9.78 -7.03 -0.63
CA LEU A 133 -8.84 -7.37 0.44
C LEU A 133 -9.05 -6.57 1.72
N LEU A 134 -9.76 -5.45 1.66
CA LEU A 134 -9.92 -4.56 2.80
C LEU A 134 -11.03 -5.03 3.75
N PRO A 135 -10.92 -4.73 5.06
CA PRO A 135 -9.81 -4.04 5.72
C PRO A 135 -8.57 -4.95 5.89
N LEU A 136 -7.39 -4.32 5.97
CA LEU A 136 -6.12 -4.99 6.29
C LEU A 136 -6.22 -5.77 7.61
N LYS A 137 -5.35 -6.77 7.81
CA LYS A 137 -5.53 -7.76 8.91
C LYS A 137 -4.35 -7.88 9.86
N GLU A 138 -3.15 -7.53 9.44
CA GLU A 138 -1.92 -7.78 10.19
C GLU A 138 -0.97 -6.58 10.14
N ASP A 139 -0.70 -6.03 8.94
CA ASP A 139 0.23 -4.90 8.76
C ASP A 139 -0.54 -3.57 8.66
N TYR A 140 -0.97 -3.04 9.81
CA TYR A 140 -1.81 -1.83 9.87
C TYR A 140 -1.07 -0.54 9.51
N GLU A 141 0.27 -0.53 9.46
CA GLU A 141 1.03 0.61 8.95
C GLU A 141 0.62 0.96 7.50
N GLU A 142 0.24 -0.07 6.74
CA GLU A 142 -0.20 0.05 5.35
C GLU A 142 -1.59 0.69 5.19
N ASN A 143 -2.36 0.87 6.27
CA ASN A 143 -3.60 1.62 6.20
C ASN A 143 -3.37 3.07 5.76
N THR A 144 -2.25 3.69 6.14
CA THR A 144 -1.93 5.08 5.79
C THR A 144 -1.90 5.30 4.27
N PRO A 145 -1.03 4.63 3.48
CA PRO A 145 -1.03 4.79 2.03
C PRO A 145 -2.29 4.25 1.37
N VAL A 146 -2.94 3.20 1.92
CA VAL A 146 -4.20 2.67 1.38
C VAL A 146 -5.31 3.71 1.42
N TYR A 147 -5.55 4.34 2.57
CA TYR A 147 -6.63 5.32 2.68
C TYR A 147 -6.27 6.67 2.04
N GLN A 148 -5.00 7.04 1.97
CA GLN A 148 -4.54 8.17 1.14
C GLN A 148 -4.84 7.93 -0.35
N CYS A 149 -4.59 6.72 -0.85
CA CYS A 149 -4.88 6.32 -2.22
C CYS A 149 -6.39 6.38 -2.50
N ILE A 150 -7.19 5.72 -1.67
CA ILE A 150 -8.66 5.71 -1.82
C ILE A 150 -9.23 7.14 -1.76
N TYR A 151 -8.79 7.95 -0.80
CA TYR A 151 -9.23 9.35 -0.69
C TYR A 151 -8.93 10.13 -1.98
N LYS A 152 -7.71 10.04 -2.51
CA LYS A 152 -7.33 10.75 -3.74
C LYS A 152 -8.13 10.28 -4.96
N LEU A 153 -8.40 8.98 -5.07
CA LEU A 153 -9.20 8.45 -6.18
C LEU A 153 -10.63 9.00 -6.14
N TYR A 154 -11.25 9.13 -4.97
CA TYR A 154 -12.55 9.80 -4.81
C TYR A 154 -12.47 11.29 -5.11
N GLU A 155 -11.44 11.99 -4.63
CA GLU A 155 -11.22 13.42 -4.91
C GLU A 155 -11.09 13.69 -6.42
N GLN A 156 -10.47 12.76 -7.16
CA GLN A 156 -10.33 12.80 -8.61
C GLN A 156 -11.58 12.32 -9.36
N GLY A 157 -12.61 11.84 -8.67
CA GLY A 157 -13.81 11.29 -9.29
C GLY A 157 -13.56 10.03 -10.12
N GLU A 158 -12.58 9.20 -9.74
CA GLU A 158 -12.20 8.02 -10.52
C GLU A 158 -13.40 7.04 -10.65
N PRO A 159 -13.78 6.63 -11.88
CA PRO A 159 -15.02 5.88 -12.11
C PRO A 159 -15.09 4.52 -11.40
N THR A 160 -13.97 3.81 -11.32
CA THR A 160 -13.92 2.46 -10.75
C THR A 160 -14.16 2.51 -9.24
N ILE A 161 -13.47 3.37 -8.48
CA ILE A 161 -13.67 3.49 -7.03
C ILE A 161 -15.10 3.96 -6.71
N ASN A 162 -15.66 4.86 -7.53
CA ASN A 162 -17.04 5.30 -7.42
C ASN A 162 -18.04 4.14 -7.62
N SER A 163 -17.73 3.21 -8.54
CA SER A 163 -18.55 2.01 -8.75
C SER A 163 -18.44 1.01 -7.59
N LEU A 164 -17.36 1.08 -6.80
CA LEU A 164 -17.08 0.20 -5.67
C LEU A 164 -17.52 0.80 -4.31
N THR A 165 -18.13 1.99 -4.28
CA THR A 165 -18.46 2.70 -3.03
C THR A 165 -19.30 1.87 -2.05
N SER A 166 -20.23 1.05 -2.53
CA SER A 166 -21.02 0.16 -1.66
C SER A 166 -20.18 -0.90 -0.93
N LYS A 167 -19.03 -1.31 -1.50
CA LYS A 167 -18.05 -2.19 -0.84
C LYS A 167 -17.11 -1.41 0.08
N VAL A 168 -16.78 -0.18 -0.27
CA VAL A 168 -15.86 0.67 0.52
C VAL A 168 -16.51 1.12 1.83
N ILE A 169 -17.79 1.47 1.85
CA ILE A 169 -18.44 2.00 3.07
C ILE A 169 -18.37 1.05 4.27
N PRO A 170 -18.68 -0.26 4.15
CA PRO A 170 -18.49 -1.21 5.24
C PRO A 170 -17.04 -1.30 5.74
N VAL A 171 -16.06 -1.14 4.85
CA VAL A 171 -14.63 -1.10 5.21
C VAL A 171 -14.33 0.13 6.06
N LEU A 172 -14.81 1.31 5.67
CA LEU A 172 -14.63 2.56 6.44
C LEU A 172 -15.26 2.44 7.83
N GLU A 173 -16.45 1.85 7.93
CA GLU A 173 -17.09 1.55 9.22
C GLU A 173 -16.22 0.61 10.07
N SER A 174 -15.71 -0.46 9.46
CA SER A 174 -14.90 -1.46 10.14
C SER A 174 -13.62 -0.88 10.73
N VAL A 175 -12.88 -0.04 10.00
CA VAL A 175 -11.59 0.51 10.50
C VAL A 175 -11.77 1.69 11.44
N LEU A 176 -12.92 2.37 11.40
CA LEU A 176 -13.24 3.39 12.38
C LEU A 176 -13.71 2.78 13.72
N SER A 177 -14.22 1.54 13.69
CA SER A 177 -14.65 0.80 14.88
C SER A 177 -13.46 0.29 15.70
N PRO A 178 -13.65 -0.08 16.98
CA PRO A 178 -12.63 -0.77 17.76
C PRO A 178 -12.16 -2.09 17.10
N PRO A 179 -10.87 -2.45 17.21
CA PRO A 179 -9.84 -1.78 18.00
C PRO A 179 -9.28 -0.52 17.30
N GLU A 180 -9.02 0.54 18.08
CA GLU A 180 -8.72 1.87 17.54
C GLU A 180 -7.29 2.02 17.00
N ASP A 181 -6.39 1.12 17.37
CA ASP A 181 -4.96 1.12 17.06
C ASP A 181 -4.62 0.66 15.63
N GLN A 182 -5.62 0.30 14.82
CA GLN A 182 -5.43 -0.05 13.40
C GLN A 182 -5.18 1.18 12.51
N LEU A 183 -5.44 2.39 12.99
CA LEU A 183 -5.21 3.63 12.25
C LEU A 183 -4.38 4.59 13.10
N SER A 184 -3.43 5.29 12.46
CA SER A 184 -2.87 6.49 13.07
C SER A 184 -3.94 7.57 13.22
N ASP A 185 -3.73 8.55 14.10
CA ASP A 185 -4.67 9.65 14.29
C ASP A 185 -4.92 10.42 12.99
N GLU A 186 -3.88 10.67 12.19
CA GLU A 186 -3.99 11.35 10.90
C GLU A 186 -4.78 10.52 9.89
N THR A 187 -4.55 9.21 9.85
CA THR A 187 -5.27 8.31 8.95
C THR A 187 -6.72 8.17 9.36
N ARG A 188 -7.01 8.16 10.67
CA ARG A 188 -8.38 8.15 11.21
C ARG A 188 -9.14 9.40 10.79
N GLU A 189 -8.54 10.58 10.91
CA GLU A 189 -9.16 11.83 10.46
C GLU A 189 -9.37 11.86 8.94
N LEU A 190 -8.44 11.30 8.16
CA LEU A 190 -8.62 11.14 6.71
C LEU A 190 -9.82 10.25 6.38
N VAL A 191 -9.96 9.11 7.06
CA VAL A 191 -11.08 8.19 6.87
C VAL A 191 -12.41 8.85 7.28
N ARG A 192 -12.43 9.59 8.40
CA ARG A 192 -13.61 10.38 8.79
C ARG A 192 -13.97 11.40 7.70
N LYS A 193 -12.99 12.17 7.22
CA LYS A 193 -13.20 13.13 6.13
C LYS A 193 -13.75 12.47 4.86
N LEU A 194 -13.28 11.27 4.52
CA LEU A 194 -13.82 10.50 3.40
C LEU A 194 -15.31 10.15 3.62
N VAL A 195 -15.69 9.70 4.82
CA VAL A 195 -17.11 9.45 5.17
C VAL A 195 -17.94 10.73 5.03
N HIS A 196 -17.45 11.87 5.55
CA HIS A 196 -18.11 13.18 5.41
C HIS A 196 -18.32 13.57 3.94
N ASN A 197 -17.30 13.42 3.10
CA ASN A 197 -17.37 13.75 1.66
C ASN A 197 -18.39 12.86 0.93
N LEU A 198 -18.36 11.55 1.17
CA LEU A 198 -19.29 10.60 0.55
C LEU A 198 -20.74 10.84 0.99
N TYR A 199 -20.95 11.13 2.27
CA TYR A 199 -22.29 11.43 2.80
C TYR A 199 -22.84 12.74 2.22
N SER A 200 -21.99 13.76 2.11
CA SER A 200 -22.35 15.04 1.50
C SER A 200 -22.71 14.90 0.02
N ALA A 201 -22.02 14.00 -0.71
CA ALA A 201 -22.29 13.72 -2.11
C ALA A 201 -23.60 12.94 -2.32
N ASN A 202 -23.86 11.92 -1.49
CA ASN A 202 -25.10 11.15 -1.53
C ASN A 202 -25.39 10.45 -0.19
N GLN A 203 -26.33 10.99 0.57
CA GLN A 203 -26.70 10.48 1.88
C GLN A 203 -27.25 9.05 1.85
N ALA A 204 -27.90 8.64 0.74
CA ALA A 204 -28.52 7.32 0.62
C ALA A 204 -27.48 6.19 0.63
N LEU A 205 -26.21 6.49 0.32
CA LEU A 205 -25.11 5.51 0.36
C LEU A 205 -24.92 4.89 1.75
N PHE A 206 -25.28 5.61 2.81
CA PHE A 206 -25.09 5.19 4.20
C PHE A 206 -26.33 4.56 4.84
N ALA A 207 -27.41 4.34 4.08
CA ALA A 207 -28.64 3.76 4.61
C ALA A 207 -28.42 2.38 5.27
N ALA A 208 -27.50 1.58 4.70
CA ALA A 208 -27.12 0.27 5.25
C ALA A 208 -26.01 0.33 6.32
N ASN A 209 -25.34 1.47 6.47
CA ASN A 209 -24.17 1.68 7.33
C ASN A 209 -24.29 2.98 8.16
N PRO A 210 -25.38 3.17 8.93
CA PRO A 210 -25.59 4.40 9.70
C PRO A 210 -24.57 4.55 10.84
N ASN A 211 -23.93 3.46 11.27
CA ASN A 211 -22.91 3.48 12.30
C ASN A 211 -21.60 4.14 11.82
N ALA A 212 -21.26 4.02 10.52
CA ALA A 212 -20.14 4.74 9.94
C ALA A 212 -20.24 6.26 10.15
N LEU A 213 -21.46 6.82 10.08
CA LEU A 213 -21.73 8.25 10.29
C LEU A 213 -21.45 8.67 11.74
N LYS A 214 -21.83 7.82 12.71
CA LYS A 214 -21.58 8.06 14.14
C LYS A 214 -20.10 8.05 14.46
N LEU A 215 -19.39 7.03 13.95
CA LEU A 215 -17.94 6.89 14.13
C LEU A 215 -17.16 8.05 13.48
N ALA A 216 -17.72 8.64 12.42
CA ALA A 216 -17.21 9.84 11.76
C ALA A 216 -17.63 11.16 12.40
N GLY A 217 -18.45 11.15 13.47
CA GLY A 217 -18.91 12.34 14.16
C GLY A 217 -19.91 13.19 13.37
N ILE A 218 -20.65 12.60 12.42
CA ILE A 218 -21.72 13.26 11.65
C ILE A 218 -23.05 13.22 12.41
N LEU A 219 -23.32 12.11 13.10
CA LEU A 219 -24.53 11.82 13.88
C LEU A 219 -24.17 11.46 15.31
#